data_AF-A0A067Z563-F1
#
_entry.id   AF-A0A067Z563-F1
#
_cell.length_a   1.000
_cell.length_b   1.000
_cell.length_c   1.000
_cell.angle_alpha   90.00
_cell.angle_beta   90.00
_cell.angle_gamma   90.00
#
_symmetry.space_group_name_H-M   'P 1'
#
loop_
_entity.id
_entity.type
_entity.pdbx_description
1 polymer ?
#
loop_
_entity_poly.entity_id
_entity_poly.type
_entity_poly.pdbx_seq_one_letter_code
_entity_poly.pdbx_strand_id
1 'polypeptide(L)'
;MGYDLSITRDPIWTGRPGCSLTLEEWFNVIQRDDELCFALSSEPRKYPSCDAEWLAHPKPEEAPHGTFFVWGGGDVTCKYPDEHQMIKMVRISRKLNAIVIGDNGERYDLDENGKLVVHDESTPPPSPRPVTYGIGCNPCEKFTKAVAASKTPDGLMFYQWYLGLITAVNAMRYEDGKSVMTFPLTPEFIREDQIFLAQYCQEHPERLFHQAALALLQLRLARCGS
;
A
#
# COMPACT_ATOMS: atom_id res chain seq x y z
N MET A 1 -7.19 32.74 1.44
CA MET A 1 -7.56 31.32 1.60
C MET A 1 -6.35 30.66 2.22
N GLY A 2 -6.52 30.00 3.37
CA GLY A 2 -5.42 29.35 4.08
C GLY A 2 -5.42 27.87 3.83
N TYR A 3 -4.26 27.25 4.05
CA TYR A 3 -4.07 25.82 3.93
C TYR A 3 -4.16 25.19 5.31
N ASP A 4 -5.10 24.29 5.49
CA ASP A 4 -5.36 23.61 6.76
C ASP A 4 -5.10 22.10 6.61
N LEU A 5 -4.62 21.49 7.69
CA LEU A 5 -4.56 20.04 7.84
C LEU A 5 -5.53 19.60 8.93
N SER A 6 -6.15 18.44 8.74
CA SER A 6 -7.03 17.78 9.71
C SER A 6 -6.52 16.38 10.06
N ILE A 7 -6.54 16.07 11.36
CA ILE A 7 -6.48 14.71 11.88
C ILE A 7 -7.90 14.19 11.99
N THR A 8 -8.26 13.22 11.14
CA THR A 8 -9.63 12.70 11.09
C THR A 8 -9.64 11.19 10.81
N ARG A 9 -10.74 10.53 11.21
CA ARG A 9 -11.08 9.16 10.77
C ARG A 9 -12.16 9.17 9.68
N ASP A 10 -12.76 10.33 9.43
CA ASP A 10 -13.85 10.55 8.49
C ASP A 10 -13.47 11.63 7.44
N PRO A 11 -12.60 11.28 6.48
CA PRO A 11 -12.34 12.13 5.33
C PRO A 11 -13.58 12.37 4.48
N ILE A 12 -13.94 13.66 4.31
CA ILE A 12 -15.11 14.14 3.55
C ILE A 12 -15.22 13.50 2.15
N TRP A 13 -14.11 13.22 1.46
CA TRP A 13 -14.12 12.68 0.09
C TRP A 13 -14.35 11.17 -0.01
N THR A 14 -14.28 10.41 1.08
CA THR A 14 -14.40 8.93 0.99
C THR A 14 -15.84 8.46 0.85
N GLY A 15 -16.83 9.33 1.07
CA GLY A 15 -18.26 9.00 0.98
C GLY A 15 -18.71 7.90 1.95
N ARG A 16 -17.85 7.49 2.90
CA ARG A 16 -18.14 6.53 3.96
C ARG A 16 -17.87 7.21 5.30
N PRO A 17 -18.89 7.45 6.14
CA PRO A 17 -18.70 8.10 7.41
C PRO A 17 -17.82 7.23 8.31
N GLY A 18 -16.58 7.67 8.53
CA GLY A 18 -15.75 7.18 9.62
C GLY A 18 -16.36 7.57 10.97
N CYS A 19 -15.99 6.85 12.05
CA CYS A 19 -16.39 7.29 13.39
C CYS A 19 -15.56 8.54 13.77
N SER A 20 -16.22 9.67 14.01
CA SER A 20 -15.55 10.92 14.41
C SER A 20 -14.69 10.71 15.65
N LEU A 21 -13.63 11.52 15.78
CA LEU A 21 -12.88 11.57 17.03
C LEU A 21 -13.79 12.06 18.16
N THR A 22 -13.62 11.50 19.34
CA THR A 22 -14.30 11.97 20.53
C THR A 22 -13.41 12.95 21.31
N LEU A 23 -14.05 13.84 22.06
CA LEU A 23 -13.33 14.79 22.91
C LEU A 23 -12.49 14.08 24.00
N GLU A 24 -12.98 12.94 24.50
CA GLU A 24 -12.27 12.13 25.49
C GLU A 24 -10.98 11.52 24.92
N GLU A 25 -11.01 11.00 23.69
CA GLU A 25 -9.81 10.51 23.01
C GLU A 25 -8.78 11.62 22.83
N TRP A 26 -9.24 12.81 22.43
CA TRP A 26 -8.36 13.97 22.27
C TRP A 26 -7.73 14.41 23.60
N PHE A 27 -8.53 14.51 24.67
CA PHE A 27 -8.04 14.86 26.00
C PHE A 27 -7.04 13.83 26.52
N ASN A 28 -7.29 12.55 26.29
CA ASN A 28 -6.36 11.48 26.64
C ASN A 28 -5.02 11.60 25.91
N VAL A 29 -5.01 12.09 24.66
CA VAL A 29 -3.75 12.37 23.94
C VAL A 29 -3.00 13.51 24.58
N ILE A 30 -3.67 14.65 24.84
CA ILE A 30 -3.03 15.83 25.47
C ILE A 30 -2.44 15.45 26.82
N GLN A 31 -3.18 14.73 27.66
CA GLN A 31 -2.74 14.37 29.02
C GLN A 31 -1.58 13.36 29.05
N ARG A 32 -1.37 12.58 27.98
CA ARG A 32 -0.32 11.54 27.91
C ARG A 32 0.89 11.96 27.09
N ASP A 33 0.83 13.12 26.44
CA ASP A 33 1.91 13.63 25.62
C ASP A 33 2.54 14.82 26.34
N ASP A 34 3.69 14.61 26.98
CA ASP A 34 4.38 15.63 27.78
C ASP A 34 4.82 16.86 26.95
N GLU A 35 4.75 16.78 25.62
CA GLU A 35 5.02 17.90 24.73
C GLU A 35 3.78 18.77 24.48
N LEU A 36 2.57 18.32 24.86
CA LEU A 36 1.31 19.02 24.65
C LEU A 36 0.74 19.56 25.97
N CYS A 37 0.07 20.70 25.89
CA CYS A 37 -0.78 21.20 26.97
C CYS A 37 -2.10 21.74 26.42
N PHE A 38 -3.10 21.89 27.28
CA PHE A 38 -4.32 22.61 26.92
C PHE A 38 -3.99 24.08 26.66
N ALA A 39 -4.34 24.58 25.49
CA ALA A 39 -4.06 25.95 25.11
C ALA A 39 -4.86 26.91 26.01
N LEU A 40 -4.15 27.80 26.70
CA LEU A 40 -4.76 28.86 27.49
C LEU A 40 -5.18 30.00 26.55
N SER A 41 -6.47 30.30 26.48
CA SER A 41 -6.93 31.47 25.74
C SER A 41 -6.70 32.73 26.58
N SER A 42 -6.07 33.74 25.98
CA SER A 42 -5.97 35.10 26.55
C SER A 42 -7.32 35.83 26.62
N GLU A 43 -8.33 35.32 25.92
CA GLU A 43 -9.70 35.80 25.97
C GLU A 43 -10.55 34.88 26.86
N PRO A 44 -11.25 35.42 27.88
CA PRO A 44 -12.11 34.60 28.72
C PRO A 44 -13.28 34.05 27.90
N ARG A 45 -13.18 32.77 27.51
CA ARG A 45 -14.29 32.02 26.91
C ARG A 45 -15.24 31.55 28.01
N LYS A 46 -16.53 31.47 27.69
CA LYS A 46 -17.56 30.90 28.57
C LYS A 46 -17.27 29.42 28.96
N TYR A 47 -16.47 28.72 28.15
CA TYR A 47 -16.05 27.34 28.34
C TYR A 47 -14.53 27.21 28.15
N PRO A 48 -13.86 26.28 28.86
CA PRO A 48 -12.44 25.99 28.67
C PRO A 48 -12.14 25.60 27.22
N SER A 49 -10.95 25.97 26.72
CA SER A 49 -10.52 25.58 25.37
C SER A 49 -10.33 24.07 25.30
N CYS A 50 -10.70 23.49 24.16
CA CYS A 50 -10.39 22.10 23.81
C CYS A 50 -9.17 22.02 22.89
N ASP A 51 -8.51 23.14 22.63
CA ASP A 51 -7.34 23.25 21.77
C ASP A 51 -6.08 22.84 22.56
N ALA A 52 -5.06 22.37 21.85
CA ALA A 52 -3.75 22.06 22.42
C ALA A 52 -2.68 23.00 21.88
N GLU A 53 -1.66 23.27 22.69
CA GLU A 53 -0.43 23.93 22.28
C GLU A 53 0.72 22.93 22.35
N TRP A 54 1.57 22.90 21.32
CA TRP A 54 2.77 22.07 21.30
C TRP A 54 3.97 22.86 21.82
N LEU A 55 4.44 22.49 23.01
CA LEU A 55 5.49 23.16 23.75
C LEU A 55 6.91 22.79 23.27
N ALA A 56 7.06 21.61 22.65
CA ALA A 56 8.35 21.09 22.21
C ALA A 56 8.65 21.36 20.72
N HIS A 57 7.95 22.32 20.12
CA HIS A 57 8.21 22.72 18.74
C HIS A 57 9.67 23.17 18.59
N PRO A 58 10.45 22.68 17.60
CA PRO A 58 11.88 23.02 17.49
C PRO A 58 12.17 24.50 17.21
N LYS A 59 11.22 25.18 16.55
CA LYS A 59 11.33 26.57 16.11
C LYS A 59 10.00 27.35 16.24
N PRO A 60 9.48 27.52 17.47
CA PRO A 60 8.14 28.07 17.68
C PRO A 60 7.98 29.50 17.13
N GLU A 61 9.07 30.27 17.06
CA GLU A 61 9.11 31.62 16.49
C GLU A 61 8.96 31.67 14.96
N GLU A 62 9.25 30.57 14.26
CA GLU A 62 9.09 30.45 12.81
C GLU A 62 7.69 29.95 12.42
N ALA A 63 6.88 29.49 13.40
CA ALA A 63 5.54 28.97 13.18
C ALA A 63 4.53 30.11 12.89
N PRO A 64 4.01 30.25 11.66
CA PRO A 64 3.27 31.44 11.23
C PRO A 64 1.97 31.72 12.03
N HIS A 65 1.37 30.67 12.59
CA HIS A 65 0.14 30.73 13.37
C HIS A 65 0.29 30.12 14.77
N GLY A 66 1.53 30.07 15.27
CA GLY A 66 1.87 29.40 16.52
C GLY A 66 1.80 27.88 16.41
N THR A 67 1.92 27.22 17.56
CA THR A 67 2.10 25.76 17.64
C THR A 67 0.82 25.05 18.07
N PHE A 68 -0.34 25.61 17.69
CA PHE A 68 -1.65 25.18 18.16
C PHE A 68 -2.28 24.09 17.30
N PHE A 69 -2.99 23.17 17.95
CA PHE A 69 -3.87 22.17 17.36
C PHE A 69 -5.29 22.44 17.87
N VAL A 70 -6.23 22.69 16.96
CA VAL A 70 -7.57 23.18 17.27
C VAL A 70 -8.57 22.03 17.22
N TRP A 71 -9.45 21.93 18.21
CA TRP A 71 -10.49 20.91 18.22
C TRP A 71 -11.68 21.35 17.36
N GLY A 72 -11.97 20.59 16.29
CA GLY A 72 -13.03 20.90 15.33
C GLY A 72 -14.40 20.27 15.64
N GLY A 73 -14.51 19.46 16.69
CA GLY A 73 -15.77 18.76 17.02
C GLY A 73 -15.94 17.42 16.32
N GLY A 74 -14.85 16.70 16.10
CA GLY A 74 -14.81 15.42 15.38
C GLY A 74 -13.47 15.15 14.70
N ASP A 75 -12.65 16.19 14.58
CA ASP A 75 -11.30 16.22 14.06
C ASP A 75 -10.41 17.19 14.86
N VAL A 76 -9.11 17.17 14.57
CA VAL A 76 -8.12 18.13 15.10
C VAL A 76 -7.47 18.85 13.94
N THR A 77 -7.56 20.17 13.87
CA THR A 77 -7.08 20.98 12.75
C THR A 77 -5.82 21.77 13.09
N CYS A 78 -5.00 22.06 12.09
CA CYS A 78 -3.84 22.94 12.19
C CYS A 78 -3.76 23.81 10.94
N LYS A 79 -3.58 25.11 11.14
CA LYS A 79 -3.59 26.12 10.08
C LYS A 79 -2.18 26.56 9.72
N TYR A 80 -1.85 26.48 8.43
CA TYR A 80 -0.51 26.68 7.87
C TYR A 80 0.60 25.97 8.68
N PRO A 81 0.51 24.64 8.87
CA PRO A 81 1.53 23.91 9.61
C PRO A 81 2.86 23.95 8.87
N ASP A 82 3.94 24.10 9.63
CA ASP A 82 5.28 23.80 9.11
C ASP A 82 5.57 22.29 9.12
N GLU A 83 6.73 21.88 8.60
CA GLU A 83 7.11 20.47 8.53
C GLU A 83 7.17 19.79 9.90
N HIS A 84 7.56 20.50 10.95
CA HIS A 84 7.61 19.96 12.30
C HIS A 84 6.21 19.70 12.86
N GLN A 85 5.28 20.64 12.64
CA GLN A 85 3.88 20.47 13.00
C GLN A 85 3.24 19.33 12.22
N MET A 86 3.49 19.23 10.90
CA MET A 86 3.00 18.11 10.08
C MET A 86 3.47 16.76 10.65
N ILE A 87 4.75 16.63 10.98
CA ILE A 87 5.30 15.41 11.60
C ILE A 87 4.64 15.12 12.96
N LYS A 88 4.44 16.14 13.80
CA LYS A 88 3.77 15.99 15.10
C LYS A 88 2.31 15.55 14.93
N MET A 89 1.60 16.11 13.95
CA MET A 89 0.23 15.71 13.62
C MET A 89 0.16 14.24 13.21
N VAL A 90 1.09 13.74 12.39
CA VAL A 90 1.13 12.30 12.02
C VAL A 90 1.40 11.42 13.24
N ARG A 91 2.24 11.86 14.18
CA ARG A 91 2.47 11.11 15.43
C ARG A 91 1.21 11.09 16.31
N ILE A 92 0.49 12.20 16.39
CA ILE A 92 -0.79 12.30 17.11
C ILE A 92 -1.84 11.40 16.44
N SER A 93 -1.94 11.42 15.11
CA SER A 93 -2.93 10.62 14.37
C SER A 93 -2.76 9.12 14.63
N ARG A 94 -1.52 8.62 14.75
CA ARG A 94 -1.23 7.23 15.13
C ARG A 94 -1.77 6.86 16.51
N LYS A 95 -1.67 7.77 17.49
CA LYS A 95 -2.24 7.57 18.85
C LYS A 95 -3.77 7.51 18.81
N LEU A 96 -4.37 8.24 17.87
CA LEU A 96 -5.81 8.31 17.66
C LEU A 96 -6.33 7.28 16.66
N ASN A 97 -5.48 6.40 16.10
CA ASN A 97 -5.86 5.51 15.00
C ASN A 97 -6.61 6.27 13.88
N ALA A 98 -6.05 7.40 13.46
CA ALA A 98 -6.59 8.36 12.50
C ALA A 98 -5.55 8.69 11.42
N ILE A 99 -5.95 9.47 10.42
CA ILE A 99 -5.09 9.94 9.33
C ILE A 99 -4.95 11.46 9.36
N VAL A 100 -3.88 11.97 8.73
CA VAL A 100 -3.66 13.41 8.53
C VAL A 100 -3.91 13.74 7.07
N ILE A 101 -4.70 14.77 6.85
CA ILE A 101 -5.28 15.11 5.56
C ILE A 101 -5.17 16.61 5.32
N GLY A 102 -4.82 17.01 4.10
CA GLY A 102 -4.88 18.41 3.66
C GLY A 102 -6.13 18.75 2.87
N ASP A 103 -6.31 20.06 2.67
CA ASP A 103 -7.46 20.63 1.94
C ASP A 103 -7.64 20.08 0.51
N ASN A 104 -6.57 19.61 -0.13
CA ASN A 104 -6.61 19.11 -1.52
C ASN A 104 -6.80 17.59 -1.60
N GLY A 105 -6.98 16.89 -0.48
CA GLY A 105 -7.12 15.43 -0.48
C GLY A 105 -5.81 14.66 -0.22
N GLU A 106 -4.71 15.38 -0.03
CA GLU A 106 -3.41 14.78 0.23
C GLU A 106 -3.34 14.19 1.64
N ARG A 107 -2.82 12.97 1.74
CA ARG A 107 -2.61 12.28 3.01
C ARG A 107 -1.15 12.39 3.42
N TYR A 108 -0.91 12.73 4.68
CA TYR A 108 0.42 12.81 5.25
C TYR A 108 0.73 11.57 6.10
N ASP A 109 1.92 10.99 5.91
CA ASP A 109 2.45 9.90 6.74
C ASP A 109 3.96 10.08 6.98
N LEU A 110 4.57 9.18 7.75
CA LEU A 110 6.03 9.10 7.93
C LEU A 110 6.57 7.80 7.34
N ASP A 111 7.70 7.88 6.62
CA ASP A 111 8.44 6.70 6.16
C ASP A 111 9.13 5.94 7.32
N GLU A 112 9.83 4.85 6.99
CA GLU A 112 10.59 4.03 7.94
C GLU A 112 11.69 4.82 8.68
N ASN A 113 12.16 5.93 8.12
CA ASN A 113 13.17 6.81 8.71
C ASN A 113 12.56 7.99 9.48
N GLY A 114 11.23 8.07 9.56
CA GLY A 114 10.52 9.16 10.23
C GLY A 114 10.45 10.46 9.41
N LYS A 115 10.74 10.41 8.11
CA LYS A 115 10.61 11.55 7.19
C LYS A 115 9.18 11.68 6.70
N LEU A 116 8.70 12.92 6.56
CA LEU A 116 7.37 13.20 6.04
C LEU A 116 7.23 12.72 4.59
N VAL A 117 6.15 11.98 4.33
CA VAL A 117 5.74 11.52 2.99
C VAL A 117 4.32 12.00 2.74
N VAL A 118 4.09 12.52 1.54
CA VAL A 118 2.78 12.98 1.08
C VAL A 118 2.27 11.97 0.05
N HIS A 119 1.12 11.39 0.35
CA HIS A 119 0.37 10.51 -0.52
C HIS A 119 -0.77 11.31 -1.14
N ASP A 120 -0.66 11.59 -2.44
CA ASP A 120 -1.76 12.17 -3.19
C ASP A 120 -2.78 11.07 -3.50
N GLU A 121 -3.97 11.08 -2.87
CA GLU A 121 -5.03 10.10 -3.11
C GLU A 121 -5.66 10.22 -4.51
N SER A 122 -5.28 11.19 -5.35
CA SER A 122 -5.53 11.12 -6.80
C SER A 122 -4.74 9.99 -7.49
N THR A 123 -3.73 9.45 -6.81
CA THR A 123 -2.98 8.27 -7.26
C THR A 123 -3.70 7.01 -6.76
N PRO A 124 -4.21 6.14 -7.66
CA PRO A 124 -4.87 4.91 -7.24
C PRO A 124 -3.95 4.08 -6.34
N PRO A 125 -4.48 3.38 -5.32
CA PRO A 125 -3.66 2.55 -4.43
C PRO A 125 -2.80 1.61 -5.26
N PRO A 126 -1.55 1.32 -4.83
CA PRO A 126 -0.73 0.33 -5.51
C PRO A 126 -1.58 -0.94 -5.62
N SER A 127 -1.80 -1.38 -6.86
CA SER A 127 -2.64 -2.54 -7.10
C SER A 127 -2.15 -3.67 -6.21
N PRO A 128 -3.05 -4.31 -5.43
CA PRO A 128 -2.63 -5.39 -4.56
C PRO A 128 -1.83 -6.38 -5.41
N ARG A 129 -0.65 -6.77 -4.91
CA ARG A 129 0.23 -7.69 -5.63
C ARG A 129 -0.62 -8.90 -6.06
N PRO A 130 -0.50 -9.36 -7.32
CA PRO A 130 -1.29 -10.49 -7.79
C PRO A 130 -1.13 -11.66 -6.82
N VAL A 131 -2.24 -12.09 -6.22
CA VAL A 131 -2.22 -13.25 -5.32
C VAL A 131 -2.18 -14.50 -6.20
N THR A 132 -1.03 -15.16 -6.22
CA THR A 132 -0.88 -16.46 -6.88
C THR A 132 -1.29 -17.59 -5.94
N TYR A 133 -1.93 -18.62 -6.50
CA TYR A 133 -2.37 -19.81 -5.76
C TYR A 133 -1.76 -21.08 -6.35
N GLY A 134 -1.70 -22.12 -5.51
CA GLY A 134 -1.29 -23.46 -5.91
C GLY A 134 0.22 -23.61 -6.08
N ILE A 135 0.62 -24.60 -6.87
CA ILE A 135 2.02 -25.03 -6.97
C ILE A 135 2.94 -24.00 -7.66
N GLY A 136 2.39 -23.01 -8.37
CA GLY A 136 3.16 -21.88 -8.89
C GLY A 136 3.81 -21.00 -7.81
N CYS A 137 3.34 -21.11 -6.57
CA CYS A 137 3.94 -20.46 -5.40
C CYS A 137 5.06 -21.30 -4.75
N ASN A 138 5.34 -22.50 -5.26
CA ASN A 138 6.48 -23.28 -4.77
C ASN A 138 7.79 -22.76 -5.37
N PRO A 139 8.91 -22.87 -4.63
CA PRO A 139 10.24 -22.61 -5.18
C PRO A 139 10.56 -23.51 -6.38
N CYS A 140 11.35 -22.98 -7.31
CA CYS A 140 11.86 -23.67 -8.48
C CYS A 140 12.64 -24.93 -8.13
N GLU A 141 13.36 -24.95 -6.99
CA GLU A 141 14.02 -26.15 -6.48
C GLU A 141 13.07 -27.34 -6.29
N LYS A 142 11.81 -27.09 -5.89
CA LYS A 142 10.82 -28.16 -5.74
C LYS A 142 10.42 -28.75 -7.10
N PHE A 143 10.34 -27.91 -8.12
CA PHE A 143 10.08 -28.35 -9.50
C PHE A 143 11.25 -29.17 -10.06
N THR A 144 12.49 -28.70 -9.92
CA THR A 144 13.65 -29.43 -10.46
C THR A 144 13.84 -30.79 -9.78
N LYS A 145 13.60 -30.88 -8.46
CA LYS A 145 13.56 -32.17 -7.74
C LYS A 145 12.44 -33.09 -8.26
N ALA A 146 11.24 -32.54 -8.48
CA ALA A 146 10.09 -33.29 -9.00
C ALA A 146 10.33 -33.86 -10.41
N VAL A 147 10.97 -33.09 -11.30
CA VAL A 147 11.31 -33.53 -12.66
C VAL A 147 12.43 -34.57 -12.65
N ALA A 148 13.44 -34.41 -11.80
CA ALA A 148 14.55 -35.36 -11.67
C ALA A 148 14.12 -36.73 -11.09
N ALA A 149 13.08 -36.74 -10.25
CA ALA A 149 12.62 -37.95 -9.57
C ALA A 149 12.02 -39.02 -10.52
N SER A 150 11.81 -38.70 -11.81
CA SER A 150 11.45 -39.58 -12.96
C SER A 150 10.27 -40.57 -12.80
N LYS A 151 9.66 -40.69 -11.62
CA LYS A 151 8.57 -41.64 -11.30
C LYS A 151 7.34 -40.97 -10.67
N THR A 152 7.32 -39.64 -10.55
CA THR A 152 6.23 -38.90 -9.92
C THR A 152 5.46 -38.06 -10.94
N PRO A 153 4.11 -38.01 -10.87
CA PRO A 153 3.28 -37.15 -11.72
C PRO A 153 3.47 -35.64 -11.44
N ASP A 154 4.34 -35.26 -10.50
CA ASP A 154 4.53 -33.89 -10.06
C ASP A 154 5.00 -32.94 -11.19
N GLY A 155 5.89 -33.37 -12.09
CA GLY A 155 6.29 -32.57 -13.26
C GLY A 155 5.12 -32.26 -14.21
N LEU A 156 4.16 -33.19 -14.30
CA LEU A 156 2.91 -32.98 -15.05
C LEU A 156 2.03 -31.94 -14.36
N MET A 157 1.98 -31.95 -13.01
CA MET A 157 1.20 -30.96 -12.25
C MET A 157 1.71 -29.54 -12.50
N PHE A 158 3.02 -29.32 -12.46
CA PHE A 158 3.63 -28.00 -12.73
C PHE A 158 3.30 -27.50 -14.14
N TYR A 159 3.37 -28.38 -15.14
CA TYR A 159 3.01 -28.01 -16.50
C TYR A 159 1.50 -27.74 -16.65
N GLN A 160 0.65 -28.53 -16.01
CA GLN A 160 -0.80 -28.27 -15.97
C GLN A 160 -1.14 -26.91 -15.32
N TRP A 161 -0.40 -26.53 -14.27
CA TRP A 161 -0.56 -25.21 -13.64
C TRP A 161 -0.18 -24.09 -14.62
N TYR A 162 0.90 -24.24 -15.39
CA TYR A 162 1.27 -23.31 -16.46
C TYR A 162 0.18 -23.18 -17.54
N LEU A 163 -0.41 -24.30 -17.98
CA LEU A 163 -1.54 -24.26 -18.92
C LEU A 163 -2.74 -23.51 -18.32
N GLY A 164 -3.04 -23.70 -17.03
CA GLY A 164 -4.07 -22.94 -16.33
C GLY A 164 -3.79 -21.44 -16.28
N LEU A 165 -2.54 -21.03 -16.09
CA LEU A 165 -2.12 -19.62 -16.20
C LEU A 165 -2.40 -19.07 -17.60
N ILE A 166 -2.06 -19.81 -18.67
CA ILE A 166 -2.37 -19.42 -20.05
C ILE A 166 -3.88 -19.24 -20.25
N THR A 167 -4.71 -20.16 -19.73
CA THR A 167 -6.16 -20.05 -19.79
C THR A 167 -6.66 -18.76 -19.14
N ALA A 168 -6.19 -18.44 -17.94
CA ALA A 168 -6.55 -17.20 -17.25
C ALA A 168 -6.12 -15.94 -18.03
N VAL A 169 -4.89 -15.94 -18.57
CA VAL A 169 -4.41 -14.82 -19.40
C VAL A 169 -5.25 -14.68 -20.67
N ASN A 170 -5.64 -15.78 -21.31
CA ASN A 170 -6.52 -15.74 -22.48
C ASN A 170 -7.91 -15.20 -22.16
N ALA A 171 -8.49 -15.54 -21.00
CA ALA A 171 -9.77 -15.00 -20.56
C ALA A 171 -9.70 -13.47 -20.43
N MET A 172 -8.67 -12.95 -19.76
CA MET A 172 -8.44 -11.50 -19.64
C MET A 172 -8.21 -10.83 -21.00
N ARG A 173 -7.43 -11.46 -21.89
CA ARG A 173 -7.19 -10.94 -23.24
C ARG A 173 -8.49 -10.84 -24.05
N TYR A 174 -9.36 -11.84 -23.93
CA TYR A 174 -10.65 -11.84 -24.60
C TYR A 174 -11.55 -10.70 -24.12
N GLU A 175 -11.64 -10.48 -22.79
CA GLU A 175 -12.38 -9.36 -22.21
C GLU A 175 -11.82 -8.00 -22.67
N ASP A 176 -10.50 -7.89 -22.80
CA ASP A 176 -9.81 -6.70 -23.31
C ASP A 176 -9.92 -6.51 -24.86
N GLY A 177 -10.60 -7.41 -25.58
CA GLY A 177 -10.67 -7.38 -27.04
C GLY A 177 -9.35 -7.68 -27.76
N LYS A 178 -8.37 -8.28 -27.07
CA LYS A 178 -7.07 -8.69 -27.61
C LYS A 178 -7.14 -10.11 -28.19
N SER A 179 -6.32 -10.39 -29.19
CA SER A 179 -6.20 -11.74 -29.76
C SER A 179 -5.77 -12.76 -28.69
N VAL A 180 -6.50 -13.86 -28.57
CA VAL A 180 -6.14 -14.98 -27.68
C VAL A 180 -4.93 -15.73 -28.22
N MET A 181 -4.15 -16.29 -27.30
CA MET A 181 -3.00 -17.13 -27.63
C MET A 181 -3.45 -18.56 -27.90
N THR A 182 -2.97 -19.14 -29.00
CA THR A 182 -3.20 -20.55 -29.33
C THR A 182 -1.87 -21.27 -29.47
N PHE A 183 -1.71 -22.37 -28.73
CA PHE A 183 -0.52 -23.21 -28.78
C PHE A 183 -0.91 -24.61 -29.29
N PRO A 184 -0.08 -25.23 -30.16
CA PRO A 184 -0.43 -26.48 -30.80
C PRO A 184 -0.37 -27.70 -29.86
N LEU A 185 0.19 -27.55 -28.65
CA LEU A 185 0.29 -28.59 -27.59
C LEU A 185 0.78 -29.96 -28.10
N THR A 186 1.64 -29.98 -29.12
CA THR A 186 2.26 -31.23 -29.60
C THR A 186 3.29 -31.74 -28.59
N PRO A 187 3.62 -33.05 -28.60
CA PRO A 187 4.65 -33.61 -27.71
C PRO A 187 5.98 -32.88 -27.78
N GLU A 188 6.39 -32.42 -28.96
CA GLU A 188 7.62 -31.65 -29.18
C GLU A 188 7.53 -30.28 -28.53
N PHE A 189 6.39 -29.58 -28.71
CA PHE A 189 6.16 -28.27 -28.12
C PHE A 189 6.16 -28.33 -26.58
N ILE A 190 5.49 -29.34 -26.02
CA ILE A 190 5.44 -29.58 -24.57
C ILE A 190 6.86 -29.87 -24.05
N ARG A 191 7.64 -30.67 -24.79
CA ARG A 191 9.02 -30.99 -24.40
C ARG A 191 9.91 -29.74 -24.39
N GLU A 192 9.79 -28.86 -25.38
CA GLU A 192 10.52 -27.59 -25.40
C GLU A 192 10.18 -26.72 -24.19
N ASP A 193 8.89 -26.60 -23.86
CA ASP A 193 8.45 -25.83 -22.69
C ASP A 193 9.02 -26.42 -21.40
N GLN A 194 8.99 -27.74 -21.25
CA GLN A 194 9.54 -28.44 -20.08
C GLN A 194 11.05 -28.25 -19.95
N ILE A 195 11.79 -28.30 -21.06
CA ILE A 195 13.23 -28.04 -21.09
C ILE A 195 13.51 -26.61 -20.63
N PHE A 196 12.79 -25.62 -21.17
CA PHE A 196 12.94 -24.23 -20.77
C PHE A 196 12.67 -24.03 -19.27
N LEU A 197 11.55 -24.57 -18.77
CA LEU A 197 11.19 -24.45 -17.36
C LEU A 197 12.24 -25.12 -16.46
N ALA A 198 12.76 -26.28 -16.87
CA ALA A 198 13.80 -27.00 -16.13
C ALA A 198 15.10 -26.19 -16.05
N GLN A 199 15.54 -25.61 -17.17
CA GLN A 199 16.73 -24.77 -17.22
C GLN A 199 16.57 -23.52 -16.37
N TYR A 200 15.47 -22.76 -16.55
CA TYR A 200 15.19 -21.56 -15.78
C TYR A 200 15.20 -21.85 -14.28
N CYS A 201 14.54 -22.91 -13.84
CA CYS A 201 14.47 -23.25 -12.42
C CYS A 201 15.76 -23.86 -11.86
N GLN A 202 16.64 -24.42 -12.70
CA GLN A 202 17.99 -24.82 -12.27
C GLN A 202 18.88 -23.61 -12.03
N GLU A 203 18.77 -22.58 -12.86
CA GLU A 203 19.53 -21.32 -12.72
C GLU A 203 19.03 -20.44 -11.57
N HIS A 204 17.76 -20.60 -11.19
CA HIS A 204 17.09 -19.77 -10.18
C HIS A 204 16.30 -20.61 -9.15
N PRO A 205 16.96 -21.43 -8.31
CA PRO A 205 16.28 -22.37 -7.42
C PRO A 205 15.37 -21.69 -6.36
N GLU A 206 15.72 -20.47 -5.94
CA GLU A 206 15.01 -19.67 -4.93
C GLU A 206 13.78 -18.94 -5.48
N ARG A 207 13.68 -18.79 -6.80
CA ARG A 207 12.54 -18.13 -7.44
C ARG A 207 11.30 -19.00 -7.36
N LEU A 208 10.13 -18.37 -7.39
CA LEU A 208 8.85 -19.08 -7.43
C LEU A 208 8.57 -19.58 -8.84
N PHE A 209 7.97 -20.77 -8.97
CA PHE A 209 7.71 -21.39 -10.27
C PHE A 209 6.86 -20.50 -11.21
N HIS A 210 5.94 -19.69 -10.67
CA HIS A 210 5.16 -18.77 -11.50
C HIS A 210 6.05 -17.78 -12.29
N GLN A 211 7.23 -17.43 -11.79
CA GLN A 211 8.17 -16.54 -12.49
C GLN A 211 8.78 -17.24 -13.70
N ALA A 212 9.10 -18.53 -13.60
CA ALA A 212 9.52 -19.35 -14.73
C ALA A 212 8.40 -19.48 -15.79
N ALA A 213 7.17 -19.69 -15.34
CA ALA A 213 5.98 -19.76 -16.19
C ALA A 213 5.72 -18.44 -16.95
N LEU A 214 5.87 -17.30 -16.28
CA LEU A 214 5.76 -15.98 -16.91
C LEU A 214 6.88 -15.75 -17.93
N ALA A 215 8.12 -16.16 -17.63
CA ALA A 215 9.23 -16.06 -18.57
C ALA A 215 9.01 -16.91 -19.84
N LEU A 216 8.49 -18.13 -19.67
CA LEU A 216 8.12 -18.98 -20.80
C LEU A 216 7.01 -18.35 -21.64
N LEU A 217 5.98 -17.81 -21.00
CA LEU A 217 4.89 -17.12 -21.68
C LEU A 217 5.39 -15.92 -22.49
N GLN A 218 6.29 -15.11 -21.93
CA GLN A 218 6.94 -14.01 -22.63
C GLN A 218 7.73 -14.47 -23.85
N LEU A 219 8.50 -15.56 -23.71
CA LEU A 219 9.24 -16.16 -24.82
C LEU A 219 8.30 -16.61 -25.95
N ARG A 220 7.17 -17.25 -25.62
CA ARG A 220 6.17 -17.69 -26.61
C ARG A 220 5.47 -16.52 -27.28
N LEU A 221 5.11 -15.48 -26.52
CA LEU A 221 4.54 -14.25 -27.06
C LEU A 221 5.48 -13.55 -28.06
N ALA A 222 6.77 -13.47 -27.74
CA ALA A 222 7.77 -12.88 -28.64
C ALA A 222 7.89 -13.64 -29.98
N ARG A 223 7.71 -14.97 -29.96
CA ARG A 223 7.78 -15.83 -31.16
C ARG A 223 6.50 -15.87 -31.99
N CYS A 224 5.35 -15.53 -31.40
CA CYS A 224 4.06 -15.44 -32.13
C CYS A 224 3.82 -14.06 -32.73
N GLY A 225 4.58 -13.04 -32.32
CA GLY A 225 4.51 -11.68 -32.86
C GLY A 225 5.42 -11.41 -34.07
N SER A 226 6.10 -12.43 -34.60
CA SER A 226 6.95 -12.40 -35.78
C SER A 226 6.33 -13.15 -36.95
#